data_AF-A0A9D8SZF8-F1
#
_entry.id   AF-A0A9D8SZF8-F1
#
_cell.length_a   1.000
_cell.length_b   1.000
_cell.length_c   1.000
_cell.angle_alpha   90.00
_cell.angle_beta   90.00
_cell.angle_gamma   90.00
#
_symmetry.space_group_name_H-M   'P 1'
#
loop_
_entity.id
_entity.type
_entity.pdbx_description
1 polymer ?
#
loop_
_entity_poly.entity_id
_entity_poly.type
_entity_poly.pdbx_seq_one_letter_code
_entity_poly.pdbx_strand_id
1 'polypeptide(L)'
;MNQKEINSLYGNIFQLLAENRFREAYSQIAYLIQQNTDPSLFEQLNTQESIYRNILHYGMQGVQDPQQENILNHMRLALFSIADKAYRAWNAAYSSRWYDAQWRYRKMNNKPAVNLVQLARVMQDSREELSILAASKNDFVTAPRRLQLHKQMAAAEADYFHAILFSEAWNKSDREAYQACFLEMNLSGQVMSVSALLLSLQECFDEYKLHFLMDLCLNEQPQVAMRALTAMLIVLL
;
A
#
# COMPACT_ATOMS: atom_id res chain seq x y z
N MET A 1 -18.43 14.78 10.75
CA MET A 1 -17.54 15.13 9.63
C MET A 1 -18.03 14.42 8.37
N ASN A 2 -18.09 15.12 7.23
CA ASN A 2 -18.44 14.53 5.93
C ASN A 2 -17.19 14.33 5.03
N GLN A 3 -17.35 13.68 3.86
CA GLN A 3 -16.23 13.37 2.96
C GLN A 3 -15.50 14.62 2.42
N LYS A 4 -16.21 15.73 2.19
CA LYS A 4 -15.57 16.96 1.69
C LYS A 4 -14.74 17.64 2.78
N GLU A 5 -15.28 17.67 4.00
CA GLU A 5 -14.61 18.22 5.18
C GLU A 5 -13.32 17.46 5.49
N ILE A 6 -13.34 16.12 5.46
CA ILE A 6 -12.14 15.33 5.73
C ILE A 6 -11.06 15.56 4.66
N ASN A 7 -11.44 15.62 3.39
CA ASN A 7 -10.50 15.84 2.29
C ASN A 7 -9.87 17.24 2.40
N SER A 8 -10.65 18.25 2.76
CA SER A 8 -10.14 19.60 3.00
C SER A 8 -9.25 19.68 4.23
N LEU A 9 -9.62 19.01 5.32
CA LEU A 9 -8.80 18.95 6.53
C LEU A 9 -7.46 18.28 6.24
N TYR A 10 -7.46 17.15 5.54
CA TYR A 10 -6.25 16.43 5.16
C TYR A 10 -5.35 17.27 4.23
N GLY A 11 -5.93 17.95 3.24
CA GLY A 11 -5.19 18.89 2.38
C GLY A 11 -4.57 20.06 3.15
N ASN A 12 -5.29 20.61 4.13
CA ASN A 12 -4.78 21.68 4.99
C ASN A 12 -3.61 21.19 5.87
N ILE A 13 -3.71 20.00 6.46
CA ILE A 13 -2.61 19.37 7.21
C ILE A 13 -1.36 19.26 6.32
N PHE A 14 -1.52 18.81 5.08
CA PHE A 14 -0.42 18.66 4.13
C PHE A 14 0.27 20.00 3.86
N GLN A 15 -0.51 21.05 3.59
CA GLN A 15 0.02 22.40 3.38
C GLN A 15 0.75 22.94 4.62
N LEU A 16 0.18 22.76 5.82
CA LEU A 16 0.81 23.22 7.07
C LEU A 16 2.15 22.52 7.32
N LEU A 17 2.24 21.23 7.04
CA LEU A 17 3.49 20.48 7.16
C LEU A 17 4.52 20.93 6.10
N ALA A 18 4.09 21.23 4.88
CA ALA A 18 4.96 21.76 3.83
C ALA A 18 5.52 23.16 4.19
N GLU A 19 4.71 23.99 4.85
CA GLU A 19 5.08 25.33 5.33
C GLU A 19 5.85 25.33 6.67
N ASN A 20 6.19 24.17 7.24
CA ASN A 20 6.81 24.01 8.57
C ASN A 20 5.97 24.59 9.73
N ARG A 21 4.66 24.72 9.57
CA ARG A 21 3.73 25.20 10.60
C ARG A 21 3.31 24.07 11.54
N PHE A 22 4.30 23.46 12.20
CA PHE A 22 4.13 22.23 12.97
C PHE A 22 3.04 22.33 14.04
N ARG A 23 3.01 23.42 14.82
CA ARG A 23 2.01 23.60 15.90
C ARG A 23 0.57 23.48 15.39
N GLU A 24 0.29 24.07 14.23
CA GLU A 24 -1.04 24.04 13.63
C GLU A 24 -1.32 22.69 12.97
N ALA A 25 -0.31 22.06 12.38
CA ALA A 25 -0.43 20.69 11.89
C ALA A 25 -0.77 19.72 13.03
N TYR A 26 -0.12 19.84 14.19
CA TYR A 26 -0.42 19.02 15.38
C TYR A 26 -1.88 19.15 15.81
N SER A 27 -2.41 20.37 15.90
CA SER A 27 -3.80 20.56 16.34
C SER A 27 -4.80 19.95 15.35
N GLN A 28 -4.55 20.08 14.04
CA GLN A 28 -5.40 19.47 13.02
C GLN A 28 -5.29 17.95 12.97
N ILE A 29 -4.08 17.39 13.12
CA ILE A 29 -3.88 15.94 13.19
C ILE A 29 -4.53 15.36 14.46
N ALA A 30 -4.41 16.04 15.60
CA ALA A 30 -5.09 15.63 16.84
C ALA A 30 -6.61 15.62 16.67
N TYR A 31 -7.17 16.67 16.05
CA TYR A 31 -8.60 16.74 15.73
C TYR A 31 -9.03 15.58 14.82
N LEU A 32 -8.22 15.25 13.80
CA LEU A 32 -8.46 14.12 12.91
C LEU A 32 -8.45 12.78 13.66
N ILE A 33 -7.45 12.53 14.51
CA ILE A 33 -7.33 11.29 15.30
C ILE A 33 -8.53 11.11 16.25
N GLN A 34 -9.02 12.20 16.85
CA GLN A 34 -10.19 12.17 17.72
C GLN A 34 -11.45 11.64 17.02
N GLN A 35 -11.56 11.81 15.70
CA GLN A 35 -12.68 11.25 14.92
C GLN A 35 -12.57 9.74 14.72
N ASN A 36 -11.38 9.15 14.86
CA ASN A 36 -11.09 7.74 14.58
C ASN A 36 -11.00 6.88 15.83
N THR A 37 -10.79 7.49 17.00
CA THR A 37 -10.66 6.78 18.29
C THR A 37 -9.56 5.71 18.30
N ASP A 38 -8.46 5.90 17.55
CA ASP A 38 -7.29 5.02 17.59
C ASP A 38 -6.29 5.52 18.64
N PRO A 39 -6.13 4.82 19.78
CA PRO A 39 -5.24 5.28 20.85
C PRO A 39 -3.77 5.27 20.45
N SER A 40 -3.35 4.36 19.56
CA SER A 40 -1.95 4.23 19.16
C SER A 40 -1.46 5.43 18.36
N LEU A 41 -2.32 5.98 17.50
CA LEU A 41 -1.99 7.19 16.75
C LEU A 41 -1.83 8.41 17.65
N PHE A 42 -2.61 8.49 18.73
CA PHE A 42 -2.52 9.59 19.69
C PHE A 42 -1.19 9.56 20.45
N GLU A 43 -0.73 8.38 20.88
CA GLU A 43 0.59 8.22 21.52
C GLU A 43 1.75 8.59 20.59
N GLN A 44 1.68 8.17 19.32
CA GLN A 44 2.66 8.56 18.30
C GLN A 44 2.70 10.07 18.11
N LEU A 45 1.53 10.72 18.03
CA LEU A 45 1.44 12.18 17.87
C LEU A 45 2.06 12.92 19.07
N ASN A 46 1.73 12.51 20.29
CA ASN A 46 2.26 13.11 21.51
C ASN A 46 3.78 12.99 21.60
N THR A 47 4.33 11.84 21.16
CA THR A 47 5.78 11.63 21.12
C THR A 47 6.44 12.64 20.19
N GLN A 48 5.89 12.86 18.99
CA GLN A 48 6.40 13.87 18.06
C GLN A 48 6.27 15.29 18.63
N GLU A 49 5.15 15.59 19.30
CA GLU A 49 4.94 16.90 19.92
C GLU A 49 5.97 17.18 21.03
N SER A 50 6.29 16.19 21.86
CA SER A 50 7.34 16.28 22.87
C SER A 50 8.71 16.57 22.24
N ILE A 51 9.06 15.90 21.14
CA ILE A 51 10.30 16.16 20.39
C ILE A 51 10.34 17.62 19.93
N TYR A 52 9.24 18.12 19.35
CA TYR A 52 9.14 19.51 18.90
C TYR A 52 9.30 20.53 20.04
N ARG A 53 8.65 20.29 21.19
CA ARG A 53 8.78 21.15 22.37
C ARG A 53 10.21 21.21 22.88
N ASN A 54 10.93 20.08 22.85
CA ASN A 54 12.34 20.03 23.24
C ASN A 54 13.22 20.87 22.30
N ILE A 55 13.01 20.79 20.98
CA ILE A 55 13.73 21.62 20.00
C ILE A 55 13.53 23.11 20.29
N LEU A 56 12.28 23.54 20.54
CA LEU A 56 11.99 24.93 20.88
C LEU A 56 12.67 25.36 22.18
N HIS A 57 12.68 24.47 23.18
CA HIS A 57 13.31 24.74 24.48
C HIS A 57 14.82 24.95 24.34
N TYR A 58 15.53 24.05 23.64
CA TYR A 58 16.97 24.18 23.40
C TYR A 58 17.32 25.39 22.54
N GLY A 59 16.49 25.70 21.53
CA GLY A 59 16.65 26.91 20.73
C GLY A 59 16.58 28.20 21.56
N MET A 60 15.67 28.27 22.54
CA MET A 60 15.58 29.41 23.47
C MET A 60 16.80 29.52 24.40
N GLN A 61 17.50 28.42 24.67
CA GLN A 61 18.72 28.41 25.49
C GLN A 61 19.98 28.82 24.70
N GLY A 62 19.84 29.13 23.41
CA GLY A 62 20.97 29.51 22.54
C GLY A 62 21.85 28.34 22.11
N VAL A 63 21.41 27.09 22.34
CA VAL A 63 22.10 25.89 21.85
C VAL A 63 21.79 25.75 20.36
N GLN A 64 22.78 26.00 19.50
CA GLN A 64 22.68 25.68 18.08
C GLN A 64 23.02 24.21 17.87
N ASP A 65 22.00 23.37 17.67
CA ASP A 65 22.18 21.97 17.29
C ASP A 65 22.36 21.86 15.77
N PRO A 66 23.53 21.41 15.27
CA PRO A 66 23.77 21.21 13.84
C PRO A 66 22.80 20.20 13.19
N GLN A 67 22.18 19.32 13.97
CA GLN A 67 21.24 18.31 13.49
C GLN A 67 19.77 18.75 13.55
N GLN A 68 19.49 19.98 14.01
CA GLN A 68 18.12 20.46 14.19
C GLN A 68 17.25 20.29 12.94
N GLU A 69 17.79 20.62 11.75
CA GLU A 69 17.07 20.47 10.49
C GLU A 69 16.73 19.01 10.18
N ASN A 70 17.66 18.08 10.44
CA ASN A 70 17.43 16.65 10.26
C ASN A 70 16.32 16.14 11.18
N ILE A 71 16.30 16.58 12.44
CA ILE A 71 15.25 16.19 13.39
C ILE A 71 13.89 16.73 12.94
N LEU A 72 13.83 17.99 12.49
CA LEU A 72 12.61 18.59 11.94
C LEU A 72 12.12 17.85 10.69
N ASN A 73 13.02 17.41 9.81
CA ASN A 73 12.67 16.63 8.63
C ASN A 73 12.09 15.25 9.01
N HIS A 74 12.73 14.53 9.95
CA HIS A 74 12.21 13.25 10.44
C HIS A 74 10.84 13.40 11.10
N MET A 75 10.67 14.45 11.92
CA MET A 75 9.38 14.76 12.54
C MET A 75 8.32 15.07 11.48
N ARG A 76 8.66 15.85 10.46
CA ARG A 76 7.73 16.17 9.36
C ARG A 76 7.25 14.90 8.66
N LEU A 77 8.16 13.99 8.33
CA LEU A 77 7.84 12.68 7.73
C LEU A 77 6.96 11.84 8.66
N ALA A 78 7.26 11.82 9.96
CA ALA A 78 6.44 11.13 10.94
C ALA A 78 5.01 11.71 11.02
N LEU A 79 4.87 13.04 10.99
CA LEU A 79 3.57 13.70 11.00
C LEU A 79 2.76 13.44 9.73
N PHE A 80 3.40 13.43 8.56
CA PHE A 80 2.75 13.00 7.32
C PHE A 80 2.23 11.56 7.45
N SER A 81 3.05 10.64 7.94
CA SER A 81 2.65 9.24 8.15
C SER A 81 1.49 9.09 9.14
N ILE A 82 1.50 9.83 10.26
CA ILE A 82 0.42 9.82 11.25
C ILE A 82 -0.87 10.38 10.64
N ALA A 83 -0.79 11.50 9.91
CA ALA A 83 -1.92 12.10 9.23
C ALA A 83 -2.53 11.14 8.21
N ASP A 84 -1.70 10.44 7.43
CA ASP A 84 -2.12 9.45 6.44
C ASP A 84 -2.85 8.27 7.08
N LYS A 85 -2.28 7.71 8.15
CA LYS A 85 -2.91 6.61 8.89
C LYS A 85 -4.26 7.03 9.47
N ALA A 86 -4.34 8.24 10.03
CA ALA A 86 -5.59 8.77 10.57
C ALA A 86 -6.62 9.02 9.45
N TYR A 87 -6.22 9.61 8.32
CA TYR A 87 -7.10 9.83 7.19
C TYR A 87 -7.64 8.51 6.62
N ARG A 88 -6.78 7.50 6.46
CA ARG A 88 -7.17 6.16 6.01
C ARG A 88 -8.07 5.45 7.02
N ALA A 89 -7.80 5.58 8.32
CA ALA A 89 -8.66 5.01 9.36
C ALA A 89 -10.08 5.61 9.31
N TRP A 90 -10.18 6.92 9.06
CA TRP A 90 -11.45 7.61 8.90
C TRP A 90 -12.20 7.11 7.66
N ASN A 91 -11.53 7.08 6.51
CA ASN A 91 -12.14 6.60 5.27
C ASN A 91 -12.57 5.14 5.39
N ALA A 92 -11.73 4.29 5.99
CA ALA A 92 -12.12 2.92 6.29
C ALA A 92 -13.42 2.91 7.09
N ALA A 93 -13.58 3.71 8.16
CA ALA A 93 -14.79 3.70 8.97
C ALA A 93 -16.04 4.23 8.23
N TYR A 94 -15.92 5.33 7.46
CA TYR A 94 -17.08 6.12 7.02
C TYR A 94 -17.29 6.21 5.51
N SER A 95 -16.26 5.99 4.69
CA SER A 95 -16.37 6.09 3.23
C SER A 95 -17.20 4.96 2.64
N SER A 96 -17.91 5.24 1.55
CA SER A 96 -18.65 4.26 0.75
C SER A 96 -17.87 3.78 -0.48
N ARG A 97 -16.62 4.22 -0.68
CA ARG A 97 -15.78 3.75 -1.79
C ARG A 97 -15.57 2.24 -1.67
N TRP A 98 -15.52 1.57 -2.82
CA TRP A 98 -15.33 0.12 -2.88
C TRP A 98 -14.04 -0.32 -2.16
N TYR A 99 -12.94 0.42 -2.34
CA TYR A 99 -11.67 0.12 -1.68
C TYR A 99 -11.81 0.12 -0.15
N ASP A 100 -12.40 1.18 0.42
CA ASP A 100 -12.60 1.34 1.86
C ASP A 100 -13.55 0.28 2.46
N ALA A 101 -14.60 -0.09 1.71
CA ALA A 101 -15.49 -1.18 2.08
C ALA A 101 -14.77 -2.54 2.11
N GLN A 102 -13.94 -2.83 1.11
CA GLN A 102 -13.16 -4.06 1.07
C GLN A 102 -12.07 -4.10 2.14
N TRP A 103 -11.42 -2.96 2.38
CA TRP A 103 -10.43 -2.79 3.45
C TRP A 103 -11.04 -3.14 4.82
N ARG A 104 -12.19 -2.53 5.15
CA ARG A 104 -12.95 -2.86 6.37
C ARG A 104 -13.27 -4.35 6.47
N TYR A 105 -13.82 -4.92 5.40
CA TYR A 105 -14.22 -6.32 5.39
C TYR A 105 -13.01 -7.24 5.64
N ARG A 106 -11.84 -6.94 5.06
CA ARG A 106 -10.61 -7.70 5.28
C ARG A 106 -10.10 -7.57 6.72
N LYS A 107 -10.11 -6.34 7.27
CA LYS A 107 -9.68 -6.05 8.64
C LYS A 107 -10.61 -6.70 9.69
N MET A 108 -11.92 -6.62 9.50
CA MET A 108 -12.92 -7.20 10.43
C MET A 108 -12.90 -8.73 10.43
N ASN A 109 -12.74 -9.35 9.26
CA ASN A 109 -12.75 -10.82 9.17
C ASN A 109 -11.42 -11.47 9.51
N ASN A 110 -10.42 -10.71 9.98
CA ASN A 110 -9.08 -11.21 10.28
C ASN A 110 -8.57 -12.16 9.19
N LYS A 111 -8.80 -11.80 7.91
CA LYS A 111 -8.33 -12.65 6.81
C LYS A 111 -6.83 -12.84 7.02
N PRO A 112 -6.34 -14.08 7.17
CA PRO A 112 -4.94 -14.31 7.48
C PRO A 112 -4.09 -13.64 6.40
N ALA A 113 -2.92 -13.13 6.80
CA ALA A 113 -1.96 -12.56 5.87
C ALA A 113 -1.76 -13.56 4.73
N VAL A 114 -2.22 -13.16 3.54
CA VAL A 114 -2.27 -14.05 2.38
C VAL A 114 -0.83 -14.33 1.98
N ASN A 115 -0.43 -15.59 2.04
CA ASN A 115 0.91 -15.98 1.66
C ASN A 115 1.03 -15.94 0.13
N LEU A 116 1.65 -14.87 -0.38
CA LEU A 116 1.84 -14.63 -1.81
C LEU A 116 2.56 -15.79 -2.50
N VAL A 117 3.52 -16.42 -1.82
CA VAL A 117 4.28 -17.57 -2.34
C VAL A 117 3.35 -18.78 -2.50
N GLN A 118 2.46 -19.03 -1.54
CA GLN A 118 1.49 -20.13 -1.65
C GLN A 118 0.53 -19.92 -2.82
N LEU A 119 0.04 -18.69 -3.01
CA LEU A 119 -0.83 -18.38 -4.15
C LEU A 119 -0.09 -18.53 -5.48
N ALA A 120 1.15 -18.05 -5.57
CA ALA A 120 2.00 -18.22 -6.75
C ALA A 120 2.18 -19.69 -7.11
N ARG A 121 2.44 -20.55 -6.12
CA ARG A 121 2.52 -22.01 -6.31
C ARG A 121 1.20 -22.61 -6.81
N VAL A 122 0.08 -22.28 -6.19
CA VAL A 122 -1.24 -22.78 -6.65
C VAL A 122 -1.52 -22.39 -8.10
N MET A 123 -1.17 -21.16 -8.50
CA MET A 123 -1.30 -20.71 -9.89
C MET A 123 -0.38 -21.49 -10.85
N GLN A 124 0.84 -21.81 -10.42
CA GLN A 124 1.79 -22.60 -11.19
C GLN A 124 1.34 -24.06 -11.34
N ASP A 125 1.04 -24.74 -10.23
CA ASP A 125 0.61 -26.14 -10.21
C ASP A 125 -0.64 -26.35 -11.08
N SER A 126 -1.61 -25.44 -10.95
CA SER A 126 -2.84 -25.50 -11.74
C SER A 126 -2.58 -25.32 -13.23
N ARG A 127 -1.60 -24.47 -13.59
CA ARG A 127 -1.21 -24.24 -14.99
C ARG A 127 -0.49 -25.45 -15.58
N GLU A 128 0.41 -26.06 -14.82
CA GLU A 128 1.11 -27.27 -15.23
C GLU A 128 0.10 -28.40 -15.48
N GLU A 129 -0.86 -28.61 -14.56
CA GLU A 129 -1.91 -29.61 -14.73
C GLU A 129 -2.80 -29.33 -15.95
N LEU A 130 -3.17 -28.05 -16.18
CA LEU A 130 -3.91 -27.67 -17.39
C LEU A 130 -3.14 -27.96 -18.67
N SER A 131 -1.83 -27.75 -18.68
CA SER A 131 -0.99 -28.05 -19.85
C SER A 131 -0.96 -29.55 -20.17
N ILE A 132 -0.93 -30.40 -19.14
CA ILE A 132 -0.99 -31.86 -19.27
C ILE A 132 -2.36 -32.29 -19.78
N LEU A 133 -3.44 -31.74 -19.22
CA LEU A 133 -4.80 -32.06 -19.62
C LEU A 133 -5.13 -31.57 -21.04
N ALA A 134 -4.53 -30.47 -21.48
CA ALA A 134 -4.68 -29.96 -22.85
C ALA A 134 -4.05 -30.89 -23.91
N ALA A 135 -3.04 -31.67 -23.53
CA ALA A 135 -2.43 -32.68 -24.41
C ALA A 135 -3.28 -33.96 -24.55
N SER A 136 -4.28 -34.16 -23.69
CA SER A 136 -5.15 -35.35 -23.72
C SER A 136 -6.24 -35.23 -24.78
N LYS A 137 -6.49 -36.31 -25.54
CA LYS A 137 -7.54 -36.37 -26.58
C LYS A 137 -8.95 -36.64 -26.03
N ASN A 138 -9.06 -37.04 -24.76
CA ASN A 138 -10.34 -37.46 -24.15
C ASN A 138 -11.04 -36.30 -23.43
N ASP A 139 -11.61 -35.39 -24.20
CA ASP A 139 -12.25 -34.16 -23.69
C ASP A 139 -13.39 -34.41 -22.69
N PHE A 140 -14.15 -35.50 -22.84
CA PHE A 140 -15.30 -35.79 -21.96
C PHE A 140 -14.89 -36.00 -20.50
N VAL A 141 -13.73 -36.61 -20.27
CA VAL A 141 -13.20 -36.89 -18.91
C VAL A 141 -12.42 -35.70 -18.37
N THR A 142 -11.70 -34.97 -19.24
CA THR A 142 -10.83 -33.87 -18.82
C THR A 142 -11.56 -32.52 -18.70
N ALA A 143 -12.68 -32.32 -19.39
CA ALA A 143 -13.48 -31.08 -19.33
C ALA A 143 -13.87 -30.64 -17.89
N PRO A 144 -14.46 -31.48 -17.02
CA PRO A 144 -14.83 -31.05 -15.68
C PRO A 144 -13.60 -30.65 -14.84
N ARG A 145 -12.49 -31.38 -14.97
CA ARG A 145 -11.25 -31.07 -14.27
C ARG A 145 -10.60 -29.78 -14.76
N ARG A 146 -10.56 -29.54 -16.08
CA ARG A 146 -10.09 -28.28 -16.66
C ARG A 146 -10.91 -27.08 -16.14
N LEU A 147 -12.23 -27.20 -16.10
CA LEU A 147 -13.08 -26.15 -15.56
C LEU A 147 -12.79 -25.88 -14.08
N GLN A 148 -12.57 -26.92 -13.28
CA GLN A 148 -12.19 -26.78 -11.87
C GLN A 148 -10.85 -26.05 -11.72
N LEU A 149 -9.84 -26.44 -12.50
CA LEU A 149 -8.51 -25.81 -12.47
C LEU A 149 -8.57 -24.34 -12.91
N HIS A 150 -9.33 -24.01 -13.96
CA HIS A 150 -9.54 -22.62 -14.36
C HIS A 150 -10.18 -21.78 -13.24
N LYS A 151 -11.18 -22.34 -12.52
CA LYS A 151 -11.79 -21.66 -11.36
C LYS A 151 -10.78 -21.47 -10.22
N GLN A 152 -9.96 -22.49 -9.94
CA GLN A 152 -8.92 -22.41 -8.91
C GLN A 152 -7.85 -21.37 -9.25
N MET A 153 -7.40 -21.33 -10.51
CA MET A 153 -6.47 -20.32 -11.00
C MET A 153 -7.06 -18.91 -10.90
N ALA A 154 -8.29 -18.70 -11.39
CA ALA A 154 -8.93 -17.38 -11.35
C ALA A 154 -9.13 -16.90 -9.90
N ALA A 155 -9.47 -17.81 -8.97
CA ALA A 155 -9.58 -17.48 -7.56
C ALA A 155 -8.22 -17.10 -6.96
N ALA A 156 -7.17 -17.86 -7.24
CA ALA A 156 -5.82 -17.58 -6.76
C ALA A 156 -5.25 -16.27 -7.33
N GLU A 157 -5.48 -15.99 -8.62
CA GLU A 157 -5.11 -14.73 -9.28
C GLU A 157 -5.83 -13.54 -8.64
N ALA A 158 -7.13 -13.66 -8.39
CA ALA A 158 -7.90 -12.62 -7.71
C ALA A 158 -7.42 -12.38 -6.28
N ASP A 159 -7.15 -13.44 -5.52
CA ASP A 159 -6.63 -13.32 -4.16
C ASP A 159 -5.22 -12.72 -4.14
N TYR A 160 -4.37 -13.07 -5.11
CA TYR A 160 -3.03 -12.51 -5.26
C TYR A 160 -3.08 -11.03 -5.61
N PHE A 161 -3.91 -10.65 -6.59
CA PHE A 161 -4.16 -9.25 -6.94
C PHE A 161 -4.62 -8.44 -5.73
N HIS A 162 -5.60 -8.96 -4.99
CA HIS A 162 -6.10 -8.28 -3.80
C HIS A 162 -5.06 -8.21 -2.67
N ALA A 163 -4.22 -9.22 -2.52
CA ALA A 163 -3.16 -9.20 -1.51
C ALA A 163 -2.17 -8.06 -1.77
N ILE A 164 -1.86 -7.76 -3.03
CA ILE A 164 -1.04 -6.59 -3.39
C ILE A 164 -1.83 -5.30 -3.21
N LEU A 165 -3.02 -5.21 -3.79
CA LEU A 165 -3.84 -4.00 -3.79
C LEU A 165 -4.05 -3.47 -2.37
N PHE A 166 -4.41 -4.36 -1.45
CA PHE A 166 -4.68 -4.05 -0.04
C PHE A 166 -3.45 -4.30 0.86
N SER A 167 -2.24 -4.36 0.31
CA SER A 167 -1.03 -4.41 1.14
C SER A 167 -0.77 -3.05 1.78
N GLU A 168 -0.36 -3.04 3.04
CA GLU A 168 0.10 -1.83 3.75
C GLU A 168 1.49 -1.39 3.24
N ALA A 169 2.23 -0.65 4.07
CA ALA A 169 3.61 -0.30 3.79
C ALA A 169 4.46 -1.57 3.72
N TRP A 170 5.26 -1.68 2.67
CA TRP A 170 6.18 -2.79 2.49
C TRP A 170 7.44 -2.56 3.32
N ASN A 171 8.03 -3.66 3.75
CA ASN A 171 9.41 -3.68 4.20
C ASN A 171 10.31 -4.37 3.15
N LYS A 172 11.61 -4.42 3.43
CA LYS A 172 12.58 -5.08 2.55
C LYS A 172 12.24 -6.56 2.28
N SER A 173 11.79 -7.30 3.29
CA SER A 173 11.40 -8.71 3.14
C SER A 173 10.16 -8.87 2.26
N ASP A 174 9.19 -7.96 2.36
CA ASP A 174 7.98 -7.99 1.52
C ASP A 174 8.35 -7.78 0.06
N ARG A 175 9.23 -6.80 -0.23
CA ARG A 175 9.74 -6.56 -1.59
C ARG A 175 10.48 -7.78 -2.14
N GLU A 176 11.36 -8.39 -1.36
CA GLU A 176 12.10 -9.59 -1.78
C GLU A 176 11.17 -10.78 -2.07
N ALA A 177 10.21 -11.04 -1.19
CA ALA A 177 9.22 -12.09 -1.38
C ALA A 177 8.36 -11.84 -2.64
N TYR A 178 7.97 -10.59 -2.86
CA TYR A 178 7.21 -10.18 -4.03
C TYR A 178 8.01 -10.37 -5.33
N GLN A 179 9.27 -9.91 -5.33
CA GLN A 179 10.17 -10.05 -6.48
C GLN A 179 10.37 -11.51 -6.87
N ALA A 180 10.57 -12.40 -5.89
CA ALA A 180 10.68 -13.83 -6.15
C ALA A 180 9.41 -14.39 -6.82
N CYS A 181 8.22 -14.06 -6.28
CA CYS A 181 6.95 -14.48 -6.87
C CYS A 181 6.77 -13.91 -8.29
N PHE A 182 7.16 -12.66 -8.52
CA PHE A 182 7.01 -11.99 -9.81
C PHE A 182 7.83 -12.64 -10.92
N LEU A 183 9.06 -13.08 -10.60
CA LEU A 183 9.95 -13.75 -11.55
C LEU A 183 9.41 -15.13 -11.98
N GLU A 184 8.72 -15.83 -11.09
CA GLU A 184 8.10 -17.14 -11.38
C GLU A 184 6.78 -17.04 -12.15
N MET A 185 6.18 -15.84 -12.23
CA MET A 185 4.92 -15.63 -12.95
C MET A 185 5.09 -15.64 -14.46
N ASN A 186 4.05 -16.06 -15.16
CA ASN A 186 3.96 -15.79 -16.60
C ASN A 186 3.66 -14.31 -16.85
N LEU A 187 3.75 -13.92 -18.13
CA LEU A 187 3.49 -12.57 -18.57
C LEU A 187 2.14 -12.01 -18.10
N SER A 188 1.07 -12.82 -18.11
CA SER A 188 -0.25 -12.41 -17.63
C SER A 188 -0.25 -12.04 -16.15
N GLY A 189 0.38 -12.88 -15.30
CA GLY A 189 0.53 -12.61 -13.88
C GLY A 189 1.39 -11.38 -13.61
N GLN A 190 2.53 -11.24 -14.31
CA GLN A 190 3.42 -10.07 -14.19
C GLN A 190 2.71 -8.75 -14.53
N VAL A 191 1.90 -8.74 -15.57
CA VAL A 191 1.12 -7.59 -16.00
C VAL A 191 0.03 -7.22 -14.99
N MET A 192 -0.66 -8.23 -14.46
CA MET A 192 -1.66 -8.06 -13.40
C MET A 192 -1.02 -7.49 -12.13
N SER A 193 0.15 -8.01 -11.77
CA SER A 193 1.00 -7.56 -10.66
C SER A 193 1.33 -6.07 -10.76
N VAL A 194 1.77 -5.58 -11.93
CA VAL A 194 2.03 -4.16 -12.18
C VAL A 194 0.76 -3.32 -11.98
N SER A 195 -0.38 -3.78 -12.48
CA SER A 195 -1.66 -3.09 -12.30
C SER A 195 -2.08 -3.02 -10.83
N ALA A 196 -1.84 -4.10 -10.07
CA ALA A 196 -2.14 -4.14 -8.64
C ALA A 196 -1.24 -3.18 -7.85
N LEU A 197 0.05 -3.09 -8.22
CA LEU A 197 1.01 -2.13 -7.64
C LEU A 197 0.59 -0.69 -7.89
N LEU A 198 0.21 -0.35 -9.12
CA LEU A 198 -0.32 0.98 -9.46
C LEU A 198 -1.48 1.36 -8.53
N LEU A 199 -2.50 0.50 -8.48
CA LEU A 199 -3.70 0.77 -7.70
C LEU A 199 -3.40 0.82 -6.19
N SER A 200 -2.48 -0.01 -5.70
CA SER A 200 -2.03 0.05 -4.31
C SER A 200 -1.34 1.38 -4.00
N LEU A 201 -0.45 1.84 -4.88
CA LEU A 201 0.28 3.11 -4.74
C LEU A 201 -0.65 4.33 -4.81
N GLN A 202 -1.74 4.25 -5.57
CA GLN A 202 -2.75 5.32 -5.60
C GLN A 202 -3.53 5.46 -4.29
N GLU A 203 -3.72 4.38 -3.54
CA GLU A 203 -4.45 4.41 -2.27
C GLU A 203 -3.53 4.59 -1.06
N CYS A 204 -2.29 4.13 -1.14
CA CYS A 204 -1.26 4.34 -0.12
C CYS A 204 0.12 4.39 -0.78
N PHE A 205 0.76 5.56 -0.69
CA PHE A 205 2.14 5.70 -1.13
C PHE A 205 3.06 4.78 -0.32
N ASP A 206 3.98 4.12 -1.01
CA ASP A 206 4.99 3.26 -0.41
C ASP A 206 6.26 3.30 -1.26
N GLU A 207 7.38 3.60 -0.61
CA GLU A 207 8.67 3.75 -1.29
C GLU A 207 9.16 2.44 -1.92
N TYR A 208 9.00 1.29 -1.25
CA TYR A 208 9.48 0.02 -1.76
C TYR A 208 8.69 -0.45 -2.99
N LYS A 209 7.36 -0.25 -2.98
CA LYS A 209 6.50 -0.49 -4.15
C LYS A 209 6.88 0.41 -5.31
N LEU A 210 7.16 1.69 -5.05
CA LEU A 210 7.58 2.64 -6.08
C LEU A 210 8.93 2.25 -6.68
N HIS A 211 9.94 1.95 -5.86
CA HIS A 211 11.25 1.49 -6.35
C HIS A 211 11.12 0.21 -7.18
N PHE A 212 10.33 -0.75 -6.71
CA PHE A 212 10.08 -1.96 -7.48
C PHE A 212 9.41 -1.65 -8.83
N LEU A 213 8.45 -0.72 -8.88
CA LEU A 213 7.82 -0.28 -10.12
C LEU A 213 8.84 0.40 -11.07
N MET A 214 9.79 1.16 -10.53
CA MET A 214 10.89 1.75 -11.31
C MET A 214 11.80 0.67 -11.91
N ASP A 215 12.15 -0.36 -11.14
CA ASP A 215 12.93 -1.49 -11.64
C ASP A 215 12.21 -2.19 -12.82
N LEU A 216 10.89 -2.35 -12.72
CA LEU A 216 10.08 -2.97 -13.77
C LEU A 216 10.01 -2.15 -15.06
N CYS A 217 10.32 -0.86 -15.04
CA CYS A 217 10.41 -0.05 -16.27
C CYS A 217 11.56 -0.47 -17.17
N LEU A 218 12.58 -1.13 -16.59
CA LEU A 218 13.74 -1.67 -17.30
C LEU A 218 13.59 -3.17 -17.61
N ASN A 219 12.39 -3.74 -17.43
CA ASN A 219 12.15 -5.15 -17.67
C ASN A 219 12.32 -5.51 -19.16
N GLU A 220 12.93 -6.66 -19.45
CA GLU A 220 13.13 -7.15 -20.82
C GLU A 220 11.81 -7.38 -21.57
N GLN A 221 10.73 -7.69 -20.85
CA GLN A 221 9.40 -7.88 -21.42
C GLN A 221 8.76 -6.50 -21.68
N PRO A 222 8.53 -6.11 -22.95
CA PRO A 222 8.05 -4.77 -23.29
C PRO A 222 6.66 -4.48 -22.71
N GLN A 223 5.81 -5.52 -22.58
CA GLN A 223 4.48 -5.36 -22.00
C GLN A 223 4.50 -5.04 -20.49
N VAL A 224 5.53 -5.50 -19.78
CA VAL A 224 5.75 -5.17 -18.37
C VAL A 224 6.32 -3.77 -18.27
N ALA A 225 7.39 -3.48 -19.03
CA ALA A 225 8.05 -2.18 -19.02
C ALA A 225 7.12 -1.02 -19.38
N MET A 226 6.32 -1.15 -20.45
CA MET A 226 5.37 -0.11 -20.84
C MET A 226 4.31 0.13 -19.76
N ARG A 227 3.78 -0.93 -19.15
CA ARG A 227 2.79 -0.80 -18.07
C ARG A 227 3.39 -0.19 -16.82
N ALA A 228 4.60 -0.59 -16.45
CA ALA A 228 5.31 -0.03 -15.31
C ALA A 228 5.57 1.48 -15.51
N LEU A 229 5.97 1.88 -16.72
CA LEU A 229 6.17 3.29 -17.07
C LEU A 229 4.86 4.08 -16.99
N THR A 230 3.76 3.55 -17.55
CA THR A 230 2.45 4.20 -17.43
C THR A 230 1.98 4.32 -15.99
N ALA A 231 2.22 3.28 -15.18
CA ALA A 231 1.90 3.30 -13.76
C ALA A 231 2.74 4.34 -13.02
N MET A 232 4.04 4.43 -13.30
CA MET A 232 4.91 5.44 -12.70
C MET A 232 4.44 6.87 -13.02
N LEU A 233 4.08 7.14 -14.28
CA LEU A 233 3.54 8.43 -14.68
C LEU A 233 2.27 8.77 -13.91
N ILE A 234 1.34 7.82 -13.76
CA ILE A 234 0.08 8.05 -13.02
C ILE A 234 0.33 8.29 -11.53
N VAL A 235 1.31 7.61 -10.92
CA VAL A 235 1.62 7.76 -9.49
C VAL A 235 2.34 9.08 -9.19
N LEU A 236 3.13 9.60 -10.14
CA LEU A 236 3.92 10.82 -9.95
C LEU A 236 3.21 12.12 -10.41
N LEU A 237 2.07 12.00 -11.10
CA LEU A 237 1.23 13.13 -11.53
C LEU A 237 0.24 13.54 -10.44
#